data_AF-A0ABD6B8W6-F1
#
_entry.id   AF-A0ABD6B8W6-F1
#
_cell.length_a   1.000
_cell.length_b   1.000
_cell.length_c   1.000
_cell.angle_alpha   90.00
_cell.angle_beta   90.00
_cell.angle_gamma   90.00
#
_symmetry.space_group_name_H-M   'P 1'
#
loop_
_entity.id
_entity.type
_entity.pdbx_description
1 polymer ?
#
loop_
_entity_poly.entity_id
_entity_poly.type
_entity_poly.pdbx_seq_one_letter_code
_entity_poly.pdbx_strand_id
1 'polypeptide(L)'
;AAATAATAGTAAAQSETEQQDLVPNFDSEYTPQPRLTGAQFRVTEHDVADMGELDYVDNDGNIKSFTEEFGAVLAEPPEADDETHNPVGFHPSEIDTSEYTAFPRDVTRTNADGEEEPVSALDAQEWTTDASSTAGSITVGDAEDALTVSTSSQTSGDVASATFSNFTIDSGEQRKMLQLVLDVNTLEASAVVNVKAVDAGGASVVTTIDSAADSAAESTIATTQGQGIVYQVELGKLSGGTNLDTLEEIVIEISEANADLTIHGLNLELDTEWTFGEREVYDSAEETVVTETLVEPTGMSWITSLSTLTEQFSDATIRNLEYKTQVRADESPASNWDAAIEPVERGTYSHRFKMAGGLEVPGGLYDVDVVKAGTLVGEVRHPESAYQTVEYAHDLSSLPTLDNLDEVSWTDVTNHFQDAEMEAEVTISQNASAGDQIGIHAVVTEDEGIVTEMAVSSGSGGGGAAPMSNNSGGFMSDPIGWIVAALTGVVGTLGIWKARGSGQGQ
;
A
#
# COMPACT_ATOMS: atom_id res chain seq x y z
N ALA A 1 32.18 80.32 -1.33
CA ALA A 1 33.32 79.47 -0.92
C ALA A 1 32.72 78.14 -0.47
N ALA A 2 32.47 77.21 -1.40
CA ALA A 2 33.45 76.25 -1.93
C ALA A 2 33.77 75.19 -0.88
N ALA A 3 33.04 74.07 -0.93
CA ALA A 3 33.46 72.80 -0.35
C ALA A 3 33.58 71.80 -1.51
N THR A 4 34.82 71.38 -1.69
CA THR A 4 35.45 70.60 -2.75
C THR A 4 34.80 69.24 -2.95
N ALA A 5 34.49 68.90 -4.20
CA ALA A 5 34.29 67.52 -4.64
C ALA A 5 35.66 66.84 -4.77
N ALA A 6 35.81 65.66 -4.17
CA ALA A 6 36.89 64.72 -4.44
C ALA A 6 36.26 63.34 -4.67
N THR A 7 36.33 62.93 -5.93
CA THR A 7 36.07 61.59 -6.44
C THR A 7 36.99 60.57 -5.78
N ALA A 8 36.41 59.54 -5.18
CA ALA A 8 37.07 58.27 -4.91
C ALA A 8 36.30 57.19 -5.67
N GLY A 9 36.94 56.62 -6.70
CA GLY A 9 36.41 55.47 -7.41
C GLY A 9 36.40 54.26 -6.49
N THR A 10 35.23 53.64 -6.36
CA THR A 10 35.11 52.27 -5.86
C THR A 10 35.54 51.35 -6.99
N ALA A 11 36.73 50.77 -6.82
CA ALA A 11 37.12 49.57 -7.54
C ALA A 11 36.06 48.50 -7.27
N ALA A 12 35.58 47.87 -8.35
CA ALA A 12 34.83 46.63 -8.29
C ALA A 12 35.74 45.58 -7.65
N ALA A 13 35.58 45.34 -6.36
CA ALA A 13 35.98 44.08 -5.76
C ALA A 13 34.93 43.07 -6.22
N GLN A 14 35.36 42.12 -7.05
CA GLN A 14 34.69 40.83 -7.18
C GLN A 14 34.53 40.30 -5.74
N SER A 15 33.31 40.41 -5.23
CA SER A 15 32.87 39.55 -4.13
C SER A 15 32.93 38.13 -4.70
N GLU A 16 33.86 37.35 -4.14
CA GLU A 16 33.77 35.89 -4.08
C GLU A 16 32.30 35.55 -3.85
N THR A 17 31.69 34.91 -4.84
CA THR A 17 30.30 34.48 -4.82
C THR A 17 30.14 33.65 -3.55
N GLU A 18 29.30 34.10 -2.62
CA GLU A 18 28.69 33.20 -1.65
C GLU A 18 28.13 32.04 -2.48
N GLN A 19 28.69 30.84 -2.33
CA GLN A 19 28.05 29.60 -2.78
C GLN A 19 26.65 29.67 -2.16
N GLN A 20 25.66 29.97 -2.99
CA GLN A 20 24.28 29.75 -2.57
C GLN A 20 24.18 28.23 -2.45
N ASP A 21 23.81 27.75 -1.27
CA ASP A 21 23.42 26.35 -1.08
C ASP A 21 22.17 26.14 -1.96
N LEU A 22 22.39 25.68 -3.19
CA LEU A 22 21.34 25.36 -4.13
C LEU A 22 21.00 23.89 -4.00
N VAL A 23 19.73 23.57 -4.13
CA VAL A 23 19.24 22.19 -4.27
C VAL A 23 18.51 22.07 -5.60
N PRO A 24 18.42 20.87 -6.18
CA PRO A 24 17.62 20.63 -7.38
C PRO A 24 16.16 21.04 -7.14
N ASN A 25 15.56 21.70 -8.12
CA ASN A 25 14.15 22.03 -8.11
C ASN A 25 13.36 20.93 -8.81
N PHE A 26 12.96 19.89 -8.08
CA PHE A 26 12.26 18.76 -8.70
C PHE A 26 10.84 19.09 -9.20
N ASP A 27 10.28 20.25 -8.83
CA ASP A 27 9.03 20.77 -9.42
C ASP A 27 9.21 21.22 -10.88
N SER A 28 10.46 21.42 -11.34
CA SER A 28 10.74 21.78 -12.73
C SER A 28 10.72 20.54 -13.62
N GLU A 29 10.00 20.62 -14.74
CA GLU A 29 9.96 19.60 -15.80
C GLU A 29 11.35 19.31 -16.40
N TYR A 30 12.31 20.21 -16.21
CA TYR A 30 13.67 20.05 -16.71
C TYR A 30 14.60 19.34 -15.72
N THR A 31 14.31 19.35 -14.43
CA THR A 31 15.24 18.76 -13.45
C THR A 31 15.28 17.24 -13.59
N PRO A 32 16.46 16.60 -13.73
CA PRO A 32 16.56 15.14 -13.70
C PRO A 32 16.02 14.59 -12.38
N GLN A 33 15.05 13.68 -12.46
CA GLN A 33 14.33 13.13 -11.31
C GLN A 33 14.50 11.61 -11.27
N PRO A 34 15.59 11.11 -10.68
CA PRO A 34 15.75 9.68 -10.52
C PRO A 34 14.75 9.12 -9.50
N ARG A 35 14.31 7.89 -9.72
CA ARG A 35 13.41 7.17 -8.82
C ARG A 35 13.72 5.69 -8.79
N LEU A 36 13.45 5.07 -7.65
CA LEU A 36 13.52 3.62 -7.45
C LEU A 36 12.11 3.05 -7.63
N THR A 37 11.89 2.25 -8.66
CA THR A 37 10.56 1.70 -8.97
C THR A 37 10.45 0.20 -8.67
N GLY A 38 9.23 -0.26 -8.40
CA GLY A 38 8.95 -1.65 -8.09
C GLY A 38 9.59 -2.13 -6.79
N ALA A 39 9.82 -1.20 -5.85
CA ALA A 39 10.22 -1.51 -4.48
C ALA A 39 9.01 -2.03 -3.69
N GLN A 40 9.28 -2.81 -2.66
CA GLN A 40 8.28 -3.41 -1.80
C GLN A 40 8.81 -3.48 -0.38
N PHE A 41 8.10 -2.83 0.53
CA PHE A 41 8.44 -2.75 1.95
C PHE A 41 7.36 -3.45 2.75
N ARG A 42 7.76 -4.25 3.74
CA ARG A 42 6.87 -4.88 4.70
C ARG A 42 7.10 -4.25 6.06
N VAL A 43 6.04 -3.82 6.71
CA VAL A 43 6.03 -3.34 8.10
C VAL A 43 5.50 -4.47 8.98
N THR A 44 6.23 -4.83 10.02
CA THR A 44 5.87 -5.95 10.90
C THR A 44 4.55 -5.71 11.63
N GLU A 45 4.30 -4.48 12.07
CA GLU A 45 3.11 -4.10 12.82
C GLU A 45 2.69 -2.67 12.43
N HIS A 46 1.41 -2.50 12.11
CA HIS A 46 0.83 -1.23 11.70
C HIS A 46 -0.50 -1.00 12.43
N ASP A 47 -0.51 -0.07 13.38
CA ASP A 47 -1.70 0.34 14.13
C ASP A 47 -2.47 1.40 13.32
N VAL A 48 -3.65 1.03 12.82
CA VAL A 48 -4.47 1.90 11.96
C VAL A 48 -4.96 3.16 12.69
N ALA A 49 -5.08 3.14 14.03
CA ALA A 49 -5.54 4.27 14.81
C ALA A 49 -4.45 5.33 15.01
N ASP A 50 -3.20 4.89 15.15
CA ASP A 50 -2.06 5.73 15.55
C ASP A 50 -1.06 6.01 14.41
N MET A 51 -1.05 5.20 13.35
CA MET A 51 -0.09 5.29 12.25
C MET A 51 -0.77 5.71 10.93
N GLY A 52 -0.10 6.59 10.18
CA GLY A 52 -0.52 6.98 8.83
C GLY A 52 -0.02 6.00 7.76
N GLU A 53 -0.58 6.08 6.55
CA GLU A 53 -0.08 5.29 5.42
C GLU A 53 1.42 5.55 5.19
N LEU A 54 2.19 4.48 4.99
CA LEU A 54 3.67 4.50 4.93
C LEU A 54 4.40 4.90 6.22
N ASP A 55 3.74 4.87 7.36
CA ASP A 55 4.42 4.95 8.65
C ASP A 55 4.94 3.57 9.12
N TYR A 56 6.01 3.61 9.89
CA TYR A 56 6.66 2.46 10.52
C TYR A 56 7.19 2.83 11.91
N VAL A 57 7.51 1.82 12.73
CA VAL A 57 8.16 2.01 14.04
C VAL A 57 9.68 1.84 13.88
N ASP A 58 10.45 2.84 14.30
CA ASP A 58 11.91 2.78 14.27
C ASP A 58 12.50 1.92 15.40
N ASN A 59 13.82 1.69 15.35
CA ASN A 59 14.52 0.86 16.35
C ASN A 59 14.49 1.42 17.79
N ASP A 60 14.10 2.69 17.96
CA ASP A 60 13.94 3.35 19.25
C ASP A 60 12.47 3.35 19.72
N GLY A 61 11.56 2.76 18.94
CA GLY A 61 10.13 2.67 19.22
C GLY A 61 9.31 3.90 18.86
N ASN A 62 9.84 4.79 18.00
CA ASN A 62 9.12 5.97 17.54
C ASN A 62 8.46 5.73 16.18
N ILE A 63 7.26 6.26 16.00
CA ILE A 63 6.60 6.26 14.69
C ILE A 63 7.31 7.26 13.77
N LYS A 64 7.66 6.79 12.57
CA LYS A 64 8.36 7.51 11.51
C LYS A 64 7.66 7.27 10.17
N SER A 65 7.80 8.20 9.24
CA SER A 65 7.24 8.07 7.89
C SER A 65 8.32 7.64 6.90
N PHE A 66 8.05 6.64 6.05
CA PHE A 66 8.96 6.31 4.95
C PHE A 66 9.09 7.47 3.95
N THR A 67 8.03 8.28 3.79
CA THR A 67 8.06 9.46 2.92
C THR A 67 9.04 10.48 3.47
N GLU A 68 8.94 10.84 4.75
CA GLU A 68 9.80 11.87 5.34
C GLU A 68 11.27 11.45 5.44
N GLU A 69 11.54 10.17 5.74
CA GLU A 69 12.91 9.69 5.96
C GLU A 69 13.61 9.30 4.64
N PHE A 70 12.88 8.68 3.70
CA PHE A 70 13.48 8.10 2.49
C PHE A 70 12.97 8.71 1.18
N GLY A 71 11.86 9.47 1.20
CA GLY A 71 11.17 9.89 -0.02
C GLY A 71 10.35 8.78 -0.66
N ALA A 72 9.88 7.81 0.14
CA ALA A 72 9.03 6.73 -0.35
C ALA A 72 7.58 7.19 -0.50
N VAL A 73 6.96 6.81 -1.60
CA VAL A 73 5.52 6.96 -1.84
C VAL A 73 4.95 5.63 -2.31
N LEU A 74 3.63 5.47 -2.28
CA LEU A 74 2.99 4.33 -2.93
C LEU A 74 3.36 4.32 -4.41
N ALA A 75 3.47 3.13 -4.99
CA ALA A 75 3.73 3.00 -6.41
C ALA A 75 2.70 3.81 -7.21
N GLU A 76 3.10 4.35 -8.35
CA GLU A 76 2.15 5.05 -9.22
C GLU A 76 1.19 4.05 -9.89
N PRO A 77 -0.02 4.50 -10.25
CA PRO A 77 -0.90 3.75 -11.14
C PRO A 77 -0.16 3.40 -12.44
N PRO A 78 -0.40 2.21 -13.01
CA PRO A 78 0.17 1.85 -14.29
C PRO A 78 -0.35 2.79 -15.40
N GLU A 79 0.46 3.02 -16.43
CA GLU A 79 0.07 3.87 -17.56
C GLU A 79 -1.01 3.22 -18.45
N ALA A 80 -1.08 1.89 -18.42
CA ALA A 80 -2.03 1.12 -19.20
C ALA A 80 -3.39 1.05 -18.47
N ASP A 81 -4.46 1.34 -19.20
CA ASP A 81 -5.83 1.38 -18.69
C ASP A 81 -6.44 -0.01 -18.42
N ASP A 82 -5.69 -1.07 -18.70
CA ASP A 82 -6.02 -2.47 -18.44
C ASP A 82 -5.23 -3.08 -17.26
N GLU A 83 -4.34 -2.33 -16.62
CA GLU A 83 -3.55 -2.77 -15.47
C GLU A 83 -4.12 -2.24 -14.15
N THR A 84 -4.19 -3.08 -13.11
CA THR A 84 -4.78 -2.71 -11.82
C THR A 84 -3.76 -2.12 -10.86
N HIS A 85 -4.19 -1.12 -10.08
CA HIS A 85 -3.37 -0.44 -9.09
C HIS A 85 -3.79 -0.79 -7.65
N ASN A 86 -3.14 -1.80 -7.08
CA ASN A 86 -3.35 -2.22 -5.68
C ASN A 86 -1.99 -2.29 -4.95
N PRO A 87 -1.50 -1.16 -4.41
CA PRO A 87 -0.17 -1.08 -3.82
C PRO A 87 -0.11 -1.52 -2.35
N VAL A 88 -1.22 -1.57 -1.62
CA VAL A 88 -1.25 -1.95 -0.21
C VAL A 88 -1.68 -3.40 -0.07
N GLY A 89 -0.90 -4.22 0.60
CA GLY A 89 -1.14 -5.64 0.77
C GLY A 89 -1.22 -6.04 2.23
N PHE A 90 -2.19 -6.89 2.58
CA PHE A 90 -2.36 -7.41 3.93
C PHE A 90 -2.85 -8.86 3.89
N HIS A 91 -2.75 -9.53 5.03
CA HIS A 91 -3.26 -10.87 5.22
C HIS A 91 -4.43 -10.84 6.22
N PRO A 92 -5.65 -11.30 5.87
CA PRO A 92 -6.83 -11.13 6.73
C PRO A 92 -6.72 -11.77 8.11
N SER A 93 -5.99 -12.89 8.24
CA SER A 93 -5.72 -13.52 9.54
C SER A 93 -4.63 -12.86 10.35
N GLU A 94 -3.98 -11.84 9.80
CA GLU A 94 -2.97 -11.03 10.49
C GLU A 94 -3.51 -9.65 10.88
N ILE A 95 -4.83 -9.50 10.87
CA ILE A 95 -5.53 -8.33 11.37
C ILE A 95 -6.00 -8.64 12.78
N ASP A 96 -5.44 -7.93 13.76
CA ASP A 96 -5.92 -7.93 15.14
C ASP A 96 -6.89 -6.75 15.31
N THR A 97 -8.15 -7.03 15.64
CA THR A 97 -9.19 -6.00 15.83
C THR A 97 -10.22 -6.50 16.84
N SER A 98 -10.82 -5.57 17.58
CA SER A 98 -11.93 -5.93 18.47
C SER A 98 -13.12 -6.52 17.72
N GLU A 99 -13.32 -6.19 16.43
CA GLU A 99 -14.46 -6.70 15.66
C GLU A 99 -14.41 -8.22 15.44
N TYR A 100 -13.22 -8.80 15.28
CA TYR A 100 -13.03 -10.24 15.11
C TYR A 100 -13.32 -11.03 16.39
N THR A 101 -13.06 -10.42 17.55
CA THR A 101 -13.18 -11.03 18.87
C THR A 101 -14.47 -10.66 19.59
N ALA A 102 -15.23 -9.69 19.06
CA ALA A 102 -16.42 -9.10 19.69
C ALA A 102 -17.59 -10.07 19.89
N PHE A 103 -17.66 -11.15 19.12
CA PHE A 103 -18.76 -12.10 19.23
C PHE A 103 -18.53 -13.11 20.35
N PRO A 104 -19.52 -13.36 21.21
CA PRO A 104 -20.82 -12.69 21.29
C PRO A 104 -20.75 -11.34 22.02
N ARG A 105 -21.46 -10.34 21.49
CA ARG A 105 -21.47 -9.01 22.10
C ARG A 105 -22.30 -9.02 23.38
N ASP A 106 -21.90 -8.18 24.34
CA ASP A 106 -22.61 -7.95 25.61
C ASP A 106 -22.74 -9.19 26.53
N VAL A 107 -21.96 -10.25 26.28
CA VAL A 107 -21.88 -11.41 27.18
C VAL A 107 -20.59 -11.30 28.01
N THR A 108 -20.73 -11.39 29.33
CA THR A 108 -19.60 -11.38 30.26
C THR A 108 -19.60 -12.62 31.14
N ARG A 109 -18.41 -12.94 31.66
CA ARG A 109 -18.20 -14.00 32.65
C ARG A 109 -17.40 -13.45 33.81
N THR A 110 -17.60 -14.06 34.98
CA THR A 110 -16.76 -13.77 36.15
C THR A 110 -15.50 -14.65 36.12
N ASN A 111 -14.32 -14.03 36.10
CA ASN A 111 -13.05 -14.74 36.11
C ASN A 111 -12.65 -15.24 37.50
N ALA A 112 -11.48 -15.89 37.59
CA ALA A 112 -10.98 -16.50 38.83
C ALA A 112 -10.77 -15.50 39.98
N ASP A 113 -10.56 -14.22 39.65
CA ASP A 113 -10.35 -13.13 40.60
C ASP A 113 -11.65 -12.41 40.98
N GLY A 114 -12.78 -12.80 40.39
CA GLY A 114 -14.09 -12.22 40.67
C GLY A 114 -14.43 -10.99 39.84
N GLU A 115 -13.69 -10.73 38.77
CA GLU A 115 -13.90 -9.62 37.85
C GLU A 115 -14.71 -10.07 36.63
N GLU A 116 -15.55 -9.18 36.10
CA GLU A 116 -16.31 -9.44 34.87
C GLU A 116 -15.43 -9.15 33.65
N GLU A 117 -15.32 -10.11 32.75
CA GLU A 117 -14.62 -9.99 31.48
C GLU A 117 -15.53 -10.43 30.32
N PRO A 118 -15.37 -9.87 29.11
CA PRO A 118 -16.16 -10.27 27.95
C PRO A 118 -15.89 -11.74 27.59
N VAL A 119 -16.93 -12.42 27.14
CA VAL A 119 -16.83 -13.77 26.56
C VAL A 119 -16.57 -13.61 25.07
N SER A 120 -15.53 -14.27 24.55
CA SER A 120 -15.31 -14.38 23.10
C SER A 120 -15.54 -15.81 22.63
N ALA A 121 -16.10 -15.96 21.43
CA ALA A 121 -16.14 -17.24 20.74
C ALA A 121 -14.75 -17.68 20.27
N LEU A 122 -13.74 -16.82 20.34
CA LEU A 122 -12.35 -17.21 20.09
C LEU A 122 -11.66 -17.76 21.35
N ASP A 123 -12.28 -17.67 22.53
CA ASP A 123 -11.75 -18.23 23.77
C ASP A 123 -12.03 -19.73 23.87
N ALA A 124 -10.99 -20.57 23.87
CA ALA A 124 -11.11 -22.03 23.88
C ALA A 124 -11.85 -22.58 25.11
N GLN A 125 -11.76 -21.89 26.25
CA GLN A 125 -12.44 -22.27 27.49
C GLN A 125 -13.98 -22.22 27.40
N GLU A 126 -14.52 -21.49 26.41
CA GLU A 126 -15.96 -21.34 26.21
C GLU A 126 -16.52 -22.43 25.28
N TRP A 127 -15.66 -23.29 24.74
CA TRP A 127 -16.03 -24.41 23.88
C TRP A 127 -16.08 -25.74 24.64
N THR A 128 -17.12 -26.53 24.37
CA THR A 128 -17.25 -27.90 24.86
C THR A 128 -16.92 -28.89 23.75
N THR A 129 -16.14 -29.93 24.05
CA THR A 129 -15.77 -30.96 23.07
C THR A 129 -16.52 -32.27 23.29
N ASP A 130 -16.88 -32.94 22.19
CA ASP A 130 -17.42 -34.30 22.17
C ASP A 130 -16.61 -35.17 21.20
N ALA A 131 -15.97 -36.20 21.75
CA ALA A 131 -15.22 -37.22 21.02
C ALA A 131 -15.82 -38.63 21.23
N SER A 132 -17.07 -38.72 21.69
CA SER A 132 -17.73 -39.99 22.03
C SER A 132 -17.96 -40.90 20.81
N SER A 133 -17.99 -40.32 19.61
CA SER A 133 -18.19 -40.99 18.32
C SER A 133 -16.89 -41.15 17.51
N THR A 134 -15.73 -41.09 18.16
CA THR A 134 -14.42 -41.32 17.52
C THR A 134 -13.51 -42.19 18.37
N ALA A 135 -12.58 -42.90 17.73
CA ALA A 135 -11.43 -43.51 18.41
C ALA A 135 -10.27 -42.53 18.66
N GLY A 136 -10.32 -41.35 18.03
CA GLY A 136 -9.33 -40.28 18.13
C GLY A 136 -9.64 -39.26 19.22
N SER A 137 -9.15 -38.05 19.04
CA SER A 137 -9.39 -36.90 19.92
C SER A 137 -9.73 -35.64 19.13
N ILE A 138 -10.40 -34.71 19.79
CA ILE A 138 -10.51 -33.31 19.38
C ILE A 138 -9.89 -32.44 20.47
N THR A 139 -9.25 -31.34 20.07
CA THR A 139 -8.67 -30.36 20.97
C THR A 139 -9.06 -28.98 20.49
N VAL A 140 -9.48 -28.15 21.45
CA VAL A 140 -9.71 -26.73 21.26
C VAL A 140 -8.71 -26.00 22.17
N GLY A 141 -8.01 -25.00 21.64
CA GLY A 141 -6.99 -24.28 22.39
C GLY A 141 -6.79 -22.85 21.88
N ASP A 142 -6.24 -22.00 22.73
CA ASP A 142 -5.96 -20.60 22.41
C ASP A 142 -4.62 -20.46 21.69
N ALA A 143 -4.57 -19.62 20.66
CA ALA A 143 -3.36 -19.21 19.96
C ALA A 143 -3.36 -17.68 19.82
N GLU A 144 -2.78 -16.99 20.80
CA GLU A 144 -2.88 -15.53 20.92
C GLU A 144 -4.37 -15.12 20.99
N ASP A 145 -4.86 -14.34 20.03
CA ASP A 145 -6.26 -13.91 19.93
C ASP A 145 -7.10 -14.78 18.97
N ALA A 146 -6.62 -15.99 18.67
CA ALA A 146 -7.28 -16.93 17.76
C ALA A 146 -7.63 -18.28 18.44
N LEU A 147 -8.66 -18.94 17.91
CA LEU A 147 -9.11 -20.26 18.35
C LEU A 147 -8.52 -21.35 17.46
N THR A 148 -7.82 -22.32 18.05
CA THR A 148 -7.38 -23.52 17.32
C THR A 148 -8.32 -24.68 17.57
N VAL A 149 -8.70 -25.39 16.50
CA VAL A 149 -9.50 -26.61 16.56
C VAL A 149 -8.83 -27.68 15.74
N SER A 150 -8.38 -28.75 16.40
CA SER A 150 -7.65 -29.84 15.74
C SER A 150 -8.11 -31.21 16.20
N THR A 151 -7.95 -32.19 15.33
CA THR A 151 -8.20 -33.60 15.64
C THR A 151 -6.96 -34.46 15.44
N SER A 152 -6.92 -35.58 16.16
CA SER A 152 -5.85 -36.55 15.99
C SER A 152 -6.37 -37.98 15.99
N SER A 153 -5.71 -38.83 15.20
CA SER A 153 -6.03 -40.26 15.08
C SER A 153 -7.46 -40.58 14.64
N GLN A 154 -8.13 -39.66 13.94
CA GLN A 154 -9.41 -39.94 13.29
C GLN A 154 -9.25 -40.89 12.10
N THR A 155 -10.30 -41.67 11.85
CA THR A 155 -10.45 -42.63 10.76
C THR A 155 -11.86 -42.56 10.18
N SER A 156 -12.08 -43.22 9.03
CA SER A 156 -13.38 -43.15 8.36
C SER A 156 -14.54 -43.61 9.26
N GLY A 157 -15.61 -42.81 9.26
CA GLY A 157 -16.77 -42.97 10.15
C GLY A 157 -16.61 -42.38 11.55
N ASP A 158 -15.43 -41.86 11.92
CA ASP A 158 -15.26 -41.10 13.15
C ASP A 158 -15.86 -39.69 13.00
N VAL A 159 -16.42 -39.19 14.10
CA VAL A 159 -16.93 -37.81 14.22
C VAL A 159 -16.51 -37.26 15.59
N ALA A 160 -15.94 -36.05 15.59
CA ALA A 160 -15.71 -35.27 16.80
C ALA A 160 -16.22 -33.85 16.59
N SER A 161 -16.72 -33.22 17.66
CA SER A 161 -17.28 -31.88 17.58
C SER A 161 -16.82 -30.98 18.72
N ALA A 162 -16.70 -29.69 18.41
CA ALA A 162 -16.57 -28.60 19.37
C ALA A 162 -17.81 -27.70 19.28
N THR A 163 -18.40 -27.35 20.41
CA THR A 163 -19.64 -26.56 20.50
C THR A 163 -19.43 -25.32 21.35
N PHE A 164 -19.81 -24.17 20.79
CA PHE A 164 -19.94 -22.89 21.50
C PHE A 164 -21.42 -22.54 21.65
N SER A 165 -21.87 -22.22 22.85
CA SER A 165 -23.29 -22.02 23.16
C SER A 165 -23.58 -20.81 24.07
N ASN A 166 -22.60 -19.93 24.27
CA ASN A 166 -22.72 -18.80 25.20
C ASN A 166 -23.35 -17.56 24.54
N PHE A 167 -24.43 -17.75 23.78
CA PHE A 167 -25.17 -16.67 23.14
C PHE A 167 -26.62 -17.09 22.86
N THR A 168 -27.48 -16.12 22.54
CA THR A 168 -28.82 -16.39 22.02
C THR A 168 -29.23 -15.27 21.09
N ILE A 169 -29.58 -15.61 19.85
CA ILE A 169 -30.15 -14.66 18.89
C ILE A 169 -31.60 -15.09 18.63
N ASP A 170 -32.55 -14.24 19.00
CA ASP A 170 -34.00 -14.49 18.92
C ASP A 170 -34.74 -13.50 18.00
N SER A 171 -33.98 -12.76 17.19
CA SER A 171 -34.55 -11.98 16.10
C SER A 171 -33.65 -11.85 14.87
N GLY A 172 -34.24 -12.08 13.70
CA GLY A 172 -33.61 -11.80 12.42
C GLY A 172 -32.52 -12.79 12.03
N GLU A 173 -32.58 -14.00 12.58
CA GLU A 173 -31.69 -15.15 12.41
C GLU A 173 -31.35 -15.38 10.94
N GLN A 174 -32.36 -15.37 10.08
CA GLN A 174 -32.20 -15.60 8.63
C GLN A 174 -31.36 -14.52 7.94
N ARG A 175 -31.33 -13.30 8.48
CA ARG A 175 -30.53 -12.19 7.92
C ARG A 175 -29.15 -12.09 8.53
N LYS A 176 -28.85 -12.89 9.55
CA LYS A 176 -27.52 -12.90 10.17
C LYS A 176 -26.51 -13.49 9.21
N MET A 177 -25.28 -13.00 9.31
CA MET A 177 -24.15 -13.48 8.56
C MET A 177 -23.36 -14.46 9.44
N LEU A 178 -23.07 -15.66 8.93
CA LEU A 178 -21.96 -16.45 9.46
C LEU A 178 -20.69 -15.91 8.83
N GLN A 179 -19.83 -15.32 9.64
CA GLN A 179 -18.58 -14.71 9.20
C GLN A 179 -17.41 -15.40 9.90
N LEU A 180 -16.42 -15.80 9.11
CA LEU A 180 -15.24 -16.51 9.58
C LEU A 180 -14.01 -15.92 8.91
N VAL A 181 -12.95 -15.73 9.69
CA VAL A 181 -11.59 -15.55 9.19
C VAL A 181 -10.77 -16.71 9.76
N LEU A 182 -10.25 -17.58 8.89
CA LEU A 182 -9.56 -18.78 9.33
C LEU A 182 -8.37 -19.18 8.45
N ASP A 183 -7.49 -19.95 9.06
CA ASP A 183 -6.46 -20.73 8.39
C ASP A 183 -6.83 -22.22 8.48
N VAL A 184 -6.74 -22.91 7.34
CA VAL A 184 -6.84 -24.37 7.26
C VAL A 184 -5.42 -24.94 7.23
N ASN A 185 -4.83 -25.13 8.40
CA ASN A 185 -3.45 -25.59 8.58
C ASN A 185 -3.24 -27.02 8.07
N THR A 186 -4.18 -27.91 8.39
CA THR A 186 -4.18 -29.29 7.92
C THR A 186 -5.58 -29.70 7.53
N LEU A 187 -5.67 -30.34 6.36
CA LEU A 187 -6.86 -31.04 5.90
C LEU A 187 -6.39 -32.35 5.29
N GLU A 188 -6.54 -33.46 6.03
CA GLU A 188 -6.18 -34.78 5.50
C GLU A 188 -7.10 -35.20 4.36
N ALA A 189 -6.64 -36.14 3.54
CA ALA A 189 -7.47 -36.69 2.48
C ALA A 189 -8.76 -37.29 3.07
N SER A 190 -9.91 -36.89 2.53
CA SER A 190 -11.24 -37.27 3.01
C SER A 190 -11.68 -36.64 4.33
N ALA A 191 -10.90 -35.75 4.95
CA ALA A 191 -11.38 -34.96 6.08
C ALA A 191 -12.52 -34.05 5.64
N VAL A 192 -13.58 -34.00 6.43
CA VAL A 192 -14.71 -33.08 6.23
C VAL A 192 -14.90 -32.29 7.51
N VAL A 193 -14.80 -30.96 7.41
CA VAL A 193 -15.11 -30.05 8.52
C VAL A 193 -16.41 -29.32 8.22
N ASN A 194 -17.37 -29.41 9.13
CA ASN A 194 -18.64 -28.73 9.04
C ASN A 194 -18.73 -27.66 10.14
N VAL A 195 -18.98 -26.41 9.76
CA VAL A 195 -19.34 -25.33 10.68
C VAL A 195 -20.85 -25.13 10.60
N LYS A 196 -21.52 -25.31 11.73
CA LYS A 196 -22.99 -25.32 11.83
C LYS A 196 -23.46 -24.21 12.75
N ALA A 197 -24.47 -23.46 12.32
CA ALA A 197 -25.27 -22.63 13.22
C ALA A 197 -26.58 -23.39 13.52
N VAL A 198 -26.89 -23.55 14.81
CA VAL A 198 -27.95 -24.43 15.30
C VAL A 198 -28.98 -23.63 16.11
N ASP A 199 -30.26 -23.92 15.87
CA ASP A 199 -31.37 -23.36 16.64
C ASP A 199 -31.74 -24.22 17.87
N ALA A 200 -32.56 -23.64 18.76
CA ALA A 200 -33.07 -24.33 19.96
C ALA A 200 -33.84 -25.64 19.67
N GLY A 201 -34.42 -25.76 18.48
CA GLY A 201 -35.18 -26.92 18.02
C GLY A 201 -34.33 -28.01 17.37
N GLY A 202 -33.03 -27.78 17.18
CA GLY A 202 -32.07 -28.63 16.49
C GLY A 202 -32.05 -28.49 14.95
N ALA A 203 -32.78 -27.52 14.38
CA ALA A 203 -32.57 -27.15 12.97
C ALA A 203 -31.21 -26.45 12.85
N SER A 204 -30.54 -26.67 11.73
CA SER A 204 -29.22 -26.08 11.50
C SER A 204 -29.00 -25.79 10.03
N VAL A 205 -28.08 -24.85 9.79
CA VAL A 205 -27.43 -24.64 8.51
C VAL A 205 -26.00 -25.13 8.60
N VAL A 206 -25.48 -25.66 7.49
CA VAL A 206 -24.16 -26.30 7.45
C VAL A 206 -23.34 -25.65 6.35
N THR A 207 -22.11 -25.28 6.72
CA THR A 207 -21.07 -24.83 5.82
C THR A 207 -19.86 -25.75 5.97
N THR A 208 -19.08 -25.95 4.90
CA THR A 208 -18.19 -27.12 4.81
C THR A 208 -16.83 -26.76 4.25
N ILE A 209 -15.79 -27.33 4.87
CA ILE A 209 -14.43 -27.43 4.34
C ILE A 209 -14.21 -28.89 3.94
N ASP A 210 -14.13 -29.14 2.64
CA ASP A 210 -13.94 -30.48 2.07
C ASP A 210 -13.31 -30.38 0.67
N SER A 211 -12.25 -31.16 0.45
CA SER A 211 -11.58 -31.32 -0.85
C SER A 211 -12.47 -31.80 -2.01
N ALA A 212 -13.61 -32.42 -1.71
CA ALA A 212 -14.58 -32.88 -2.69
C ALA A 212 -15.79 -31.93 -2.85
N ALA A 213 -15.88 -30.85 -2.07
CA ALA A 213 -16.98 -29.90 -2.16
C ALA A 213 -16.93 -29.06 -3.46
N ASP A 214 -18.08 -28.53 -3.86
CA ASP A 214 -18.18 -27.60 -4.97
C ASP A 214 -17.75 -26.21 -4.49
N SER A 215 -16.61 -25.71 -4.99
CA SER A 215 -16.07 -24.40 -4.61
C SER A 215 -16.94 -23.22 -5.03
N ALA A 216 -17.95 -23.43 -5.90
CA ALA A 216 -18.90 -22.40 -6.29
C ALA A 216 -20.18 -22.39 -5.43
N ALA A 217 -20.35 -23.36 -4.51
CA ALA A 217 -21.51 -23.41 -3.65
C ALA A 217 -21.35 -22.45 -2.47
N GLU A 218 -22.40 -21.69 -2.15
CA GLU A 218 -22.42 -20.75 -1.02
C GLU A 218 -22.13 -21.44 0.33
N SER A 219 -22.39 -22.74 0.46
CA SER A 219 -22.10 -23.53 1.67
C SER A 219 -20.65 -24.00 1.78
N THR A 220 -19.80 -23.77 0.78
CA THR A 220 -18.41 -24.24 0.79
C THR A 220 -17.49 -23.12 1.28
N ILE A 221 -16.84 -23.33 2.42
CA ILE A 221 -15.85 -22.40 2.99
C ILE A 221 -14.53 -22.52 2.23
N ALA A 222 -14.03 -23.74 2.07
CA ALA A 222 -12.78 -24.02 1.39
C ALA A 222 -12.74 -25.47 0.88
N THR A 223 -11.96 -25.71 -0.18
CA THR A 223 -11.72 -27.05 -0.73
C THR A 223 -10.27 -27.51 -0.56
N THR A 224 -9.40 -26.66 0.00
CA THR A 224 -8.00 -26.99 0.23
C THR A 224 -7.50 -26.33 1.50
N GLN A 225 -6.29 -26.72 1.92
CA GLN A 225 -5.50 -25.95 2.89
C GLN A 225 -5.21 -24.54 2.33
N GLY A 226 -5.09 -23.58 3.23
CA GLY A 226 -4.89 -22.16 2.90
C GLY A 226 -4.90 -21.30 4.16
N GLN A 227 -4.40 -20.07 4.03
CA GLN A 227 -4.35 -19.10 5.12
C GLN A 227 -5.16 -17.85 4.73
N GLY A 228 -5.66 -17.14 5.73
CA GLY A 228 -6.36 -15.87 5.57
C GLY A 228 -7.66 -16.02 4.79
N ILE A 229 -8.36 -17.14 4.97
CA ILE A 229 -9.63 -17.41 4.29
C ILE A 229 -10.71 -16.64 5.02
N VAL A 230 -11.29 -15.65 4.34
CA VAL A 230 -12.50 -14.97 4.79
C VAL A 230 -13.71 -15.60 4.12
N TYR A 231 -14.68 -16.00 4.92
CA TYR A 231 -15.94 -16.59 4.46
C TYR A 231 -17.11 -15.88 5.12
N GLN A 232 -18.09 -15.43 4.31
CA GLN A 232 -19.23 -14.68 4.81
C GLN A 232 -20.50 -15.07 4.07
N VAL A 233 -21.50 -15.58 4.80
CA VAL A 233 -22.78 -15.97 4.17
C VAL A 233 -23.98 -15.62 5.04
N GLU A 234 -25.04 -15.14 4.41
CA GLU A 234 -26.34 -14.93 5.07
C GLU A 234 -26.99 -16.29 5.36
N LEU A 235 -27.33 -16.56 6.63
CA LEU A 235 -27.86 -17.87 7.06
C LEU A 235 -29.12 -18.26 6.27
N GLY A 236 -29.98 -17.31 5.94
CA GLY A 236 -31.22 -17.53 5.19
C GLY A 236 -31.02 -18.00 3.75
N LYS A 237 -29.83 -17.81 3.17
CA LYS A 237 -29.48 -18.31 1.83
C LYS A 237 -29.07 -19.79 1.87
N LEU A 238 -28.56 -20.25 3.01
CA LEU A 238 -28.15 -21.64 3.18
C LEU A 238 -29.34 -22.60 3.27
N SER A 239 -29.11 -23.84 2.84
CA SER A 239 -30.10 -24.91 2.97
C SER A 239 -30.43 -25.15 4.45
N GLY A 240 -31.71 -24.98 4.78
CA GLY A 240 -32.21 -25.08 6.17
C GLY A 240 -32.40 -23.73 6.86
N GLY A 241 -31.85 -22.63 6.31
CA GLY A 241 -31.86 -21.31 6.93
C GLY A 241 -33.24 -20.74 7.20
N THR A 242 -34.20 -20.99 6.31
CA THR A 242 -35.59 -20.53 6.47
C THR A 242 -36.34 -21.20 7.63
N ASN A 243 -35.77 -22.26 8.21
CA ASN A 243 -36.36 -22.98 9.33
C ASN A 243 -35.77 -22.55 10.69
N LEU A 244 -34.80 -21.63 10.69
CA LEU A 244 -34.19 -21.11 11.91
C LEU A 244 -35.18 -20.17 12.60
N ASP A 245 -35.50 -20.51 13.86
CA ASP A 245 -36.35 -19.71 14.74
C ASP A 245 -35.54 -18.94 15.80
N THR A 246 -34.36 -19.44 16.16
CA THR A 246 -33.38 -18.86 17.10
C THR A 246 -31.98 -19.31 16.68
N LEU A 247 -30.92 -18.73 17.23
CA LEU A 247 -29.56 -19.27 17.15
C LEU A 247 -29.03 -19.43 18.57
N GLU A 248 -28.62 -20.64 18.92
CA GLU A 248 -28.16 -20.98 20.26
C GLU A 248 -26.76 -21.60 20.27
N GLU A 249 -26.34 -22.24 19.18
CA GLU A 249 -25.04 -22.93 19.14
C GLU A 249 -24.31 -22.73 17.81
N ILE A 250 -22.98 -22.70 17.90
CA ILE A 250 -22.07 -22.93 16.79
C ILE A 250 -21.36 -24.25 17.04
N VAL A 251 -21.39 -25.14 16.04
CA VAL A 251 -20.76 -26.45 16.12
C VAL A 251 -19.74 -26.62 15.01
N ILE A 252 -18.49 -26.87 15.38
CA ILE A 252 -17.43 -27.29 14.47
C ILE A 252 -17.31 -28.80 14.58
N GLU A 253 -17.71 -29.51 13.52
CA GLU A 253 -17.68 -30.97 13.44
C GLU A 253 -16.61 -31.41 12.45
N ILE A 254 -15.65 -32.21 12.91
CA ILE A 254 -14.60 -32.79 12.08
C ILE A 254 -14.83 -34.30 12.00
N SER A 255 -14.89 -34.80 10.76
CA SER A 255 -15.23 -36.20 10.48
C SER A 255 -14.30 -36.83 9.43
N GLU A 256 -14.33 -38.17 9.42
CA GLU A 256 -13.65 -39.08 8.47
C GLU A 256 -12.11 -39.12 8.54
N ALA A 257 -11.43 -37.99 8.75
CA ALA A 257 -9.98 -37.89 8.89
C ALA A 257 -9.60 -36.65 9.71
N ASN A 258 -8.28 -36.39 9.88
CA ASN A 258 -7.83 -35.29 10.73
C ASN A 258 -7.87 -33.94 10.01
N ALA A 259 -8.18 -32.89 10.77
CA ALA A 259 -8.08 -31.50 10.35
C ALA A 259 -7.51 -30.63 11.48
N ASP A 260 -6.93 -29.51 11.10
CA ASP A 260 -6.37 -28.49 11.99
C ASP A 260 -6.73 -27.12 11.41
N LEU A 261 -7.48 -26.34 12.20
CA LEU A 261 -7.97 -25.01 11.86
C LEU A 261 -7.51 -24.00 12.91
N THR A 262 -7.16 -22.80 12.47
CA THR A 262 -7.03 -21.61 13.32
C THR A 262 -8.08 -20.59 12.90
N ILE A 263 -8.94 -20.15 13.80
CA ILE A 263 -10.00 -19.17 13.54
C ILE A 263 -9.60 -17.87 14.23
N HIS A 264 -9.35 -16.84 13.41
CA HIS A 264 -8.89 -15.52 13.82
C HIS A 264 -10.03 -14.52 13.99
N GLY A 265 -11.16 -14.77 13.33
CA GLY A 265 -12.36 -13.96 13.46
C GLY A 265 -13.59 -14.84 13.32
N LEU A 266 -14.58 -14.65 14.19
CA LEU A 266 -15.83 -15.38 14.13
C LEU A 266 -16.96 -14.44 14.53
N ASN A 267 -18.02 -14.37 13.74
CA ASN A 267 -19.20 -13.61 14.09
C ASN A 267 -20.49 -14.24 13.52
N LEU A 268 -21.58 -14.12 14.29
CA LEU A 268 -22.93 -14.56 13.91
C LEU A 268 -24.00 -13.50 14.17
N GLU A 269 -23.61 -12.31 14.60
CA GLU A 269 -24.56 -11.26 15.05
C GLU A 269 -24.82 -10.17 14.02
N LEU A 270 -23.90 -9.97 13.06
CA LEU A 270 -24.04 -8.91 12.08
C LEU A 270 -25.03 -9.32 10.98
N ASP A 271 -25.71 -8.33 10.41
CA ASP A 271 -26.53 -8.45 9.20
C ASP A 271 -25.84 -7.86 7.96
N THR A 272 -24.57 -7.48 8.09
CA THR A 272 -23.72 -6.91 7.04
C THR A 272 -22.39 -7.67 6.97
N GLU A 273 -21.80 -7.71 5.78
CA GLU A 273 -20.47 -8.25 5.54
C GLU A 273 -19.37 -7.34 6.17
N TRP A 274 -18.27 -7.96 6.57
CA TRP A 274 -17.00 -7.29 6.77
C TRP A 274 -16.44 -6.89 5.41
N THR A 275 -15.82 -5.72 5.37
CA THR A 275 -15.29 -5.13 4.15
C THR A 275 -13.84 -4.74 4.35
N PHE A 276 -12.98 -5.30 3.52
CA PHE A 276 -11.53 -5.27 3.64
C PHE A 276 -10.88 -4.27 2.68
N GLY A 277 -11.50 -3.10 2.55
CA GLY A 277 -11.04 -2.06 1.63
C GLY A 277 -11.56 -2.18 0.21
N GLU A 278 -11.00 -1.37 -0.66
CA GLU A 278 -11.32 -1.32 -2.10
C GLU A 278 -10.14 -1.78 -2.92
N ARG A 279 -10.40 -2.54 -4.00
CA ARG A 279 -9.37 -2.98 -4.95
C ARG A 279 -9.78 -2.67 -6.38
N GLU A 280 -8.80 -2.45 -7.22
CA GLU A 280 -8.97 -2.42 -8.66
C GLU A 280 -8.93 -3.82 -9.26
N VAL A 281 -9.91 -4.14 -10.09
CA VAL A 281 -9.97 -5.38 -10.88
C VAL A 281 -10.22 -5.05 -12.35
N TYR A 282 -9.70 -5.90 -13.24
CA TYR A 282 -9.96 -5.76 -14.67
C TYR A 282 -11.29 -6.43 -15.03
N ASP A 283 -12.26 -5.64 -15.48
CA ASP A 283 -13.51 -6.17 -16.03
C ASP A 283 -13.33 -6.52 -17.51
N SER A 284 -13.20 -7.82 -17.80
CA SER A 284 -13.07 -8.34 -19.16
C SER A 284 -14.29 -8.11 -20.07
N ALA A 285 -15.47 -7.81 -19.51
CA ALA A 285 -16.68 -7.54 -20.28
C ALA A 285 -16.75 -6.07 -20.73
N GLU A 286 -16.26 -5.15 -19.91
CA GLU A 286 -16.19 -3.72 -20.21
C GLU A 286 -14.82 -3.30 -20.80
N GLU A 287 -13.82 -4.18 -20.75
CA GLU A 287 -12.42 -3.92 -21.12
C GLU A 287 -11.81 -2.75 -20.34
N THR A 288 -12.19 -2.60 -19.06
CA THR A 288 -11.79 -1.48 -18.20
C THR A 288 -11.45 -1.94 -16.79
N VAL A 289 -10.55 -1.20 -16.14
CA VAL A 289 -10.33 -1.33 -14.69
C VAL A 289 -11.49 -0.69 -13.93
N VAL A 290 -12.04 -1.43 -12.95
CA VAL A 290 -13.11 -0.98 -12.06
C VAL A 290 -12.68 -1.19 -10.61
N THR A 291 -13.17 -0.33 -9.72
CA THR A 291 -12.95 -0.44 -8.28
C THR A 291 -14.10 -1.23 -7.65
N GLU A 292 -13.76 -2.23 -6.85
CA GLU A 292 -14.69 -3.09 -6.14
C GLU A 292 -14.34 -3.17 -4.65
N THR A 293 -15.36 -3.30 -3.81
CA THR A 293 -15.17 -3.58 -2.37
C THR A 293 -14.72 -5.03 -2.19
N LEU A 294 -13.66 -5.23 -1.41
CA LEU A 294 -13.12 -6.54 -1.11
C LEU A 294 -13.84 -7.16 0.09
N VAL A 295 -14.64 -8.21 -0.13
CA VAL A 295 -15.46 -8.85 0.93
C VAL A 295 -14.94 -10.23 1.36
N GLU A 296 -14.37 -11.01 0.44
CA GLU A 296 -13.87 -12.37 0.74
C GLU A 296 -12.42 -12.53 0.27
N PRO A 297 -11.47 -11.79 0.88
CA PRO A 297 -10.06 -12.00 0.60
C PRO A 297 -9.60 -13.42 1.00
N THR A 298 -8.57 -13.91 0.30
CA THR A 298 -7.91 -15.17 0.62
C THR A 298 -6.40 -14.97 0.52
N GLY A 299 -5.64 -15.46 1.50
CA GLY A 299 -4.21 -15.23 1.59
C GLY A 299 -3.84 -13.74 1.56
N MET A 300 -2.66 -13.45 1.03
CA MET A 300 -2.20 -12.07 0.83
C MET A 300 -3.07 -11.37 -0.22
N SER A 301 -3.81 -10.35 0.20
CA SER A 301 -4.73 -9.57 -0.63
C SER A 301 -4.27 -8.12 -0.74
N TRP A 302 -4.57 -7.49 -1.86
CA TRP A 302 -4.09 -6.14 -2.18
C TRP A 302 -5.25 -5.17 -2.44
N ILE A 303 -5.16 -3.98 -1.89
CA ILE A 303 -6.11 -2.87 -1.98
C ILE A 303 -5.43 -1.58 -2.48
N THR A 304 -6.25 -0.60 -2.84
CA THR A 304 -5.80 0.68 -3.39
C THR A 304 -5.12 1.56 -2.34
N SER A 305 -5.64 1.60 -1.11
CA SER A 305 -5.07 2.36 0.00
C SER A 305 -5.60 1.84 1.34
N LEU A 306 -4.78 2.00 2.40
CA LEU A 306 -5.22 1.73 3.77
C LEU A 306 -6.44 2.55 4.18
N SER A 307 -6.62 3.77 3.66
CA SER A 307 -7.78 4.61 4.02
C SER A 307 -9.12 4.04 3.54
N THR A 308 -9.08 3.07 2.62
CA THR A 308 -10.29 2.39 2.14
C THR A 308 -10.74 1.28 3.09
N LEU A 309 -9.86 0.83 4.00
CA LEU A 309 -10.21 -0.08 5.08
C LEU A 309 -11.33 0.60 5.90
N THR A 310 -12.41 -0.15 6.16
CA THR A 310 -13.63 0.47 6.67
C THR A 310 -13.55 0.79 8.15
N GLU A 311 -14.49 1.61 8.64
CA GLU A 311 -14.59 2.00 10.06
C GLU A 311 -14.62 0.79 11.01
N GLN A 312 -15.05 -0.39 10.52
CA GLN A 312 -15.05 -1.66 11.25
C GLN A 312 -13.66 -2.09 11.74
N PHE A 313 -12.60 -1.65 11.06
CA PHE A 313 -11.20 -1.98 11.36
C PHE A 313 -10.40 -0.73 11.79
N SER A 314 -11.09 0.32 12.26
CA SER A 314 -10.45 1.58 12.67
C SER A 314 -9.57 1.45 13.92
N ASP A 315 -9.72 0.37 14.69
CA ASP A 315 -8.90 0.00 15.85
C ASP A 315 -7.92 -1.14 15.53
N ALA A 316 -7.80 -1.52 14.26
CA ALA A 316 -7.05 -2.70 13.90
C ALA A 316 -5.54 -2.48 13.96
N THR A 317 -4.83 -3.49 14.44
CA THR A 317 -3.39 -3.65 14.23
C THR A 317 -3.17 -4.69 13.14
N ILE A 318 -2.63 -4.25 12.00
CA ILE A 318 -2.32 -5.13 10.86
C ILE A 318 -0.86 -5.57 10.96
N ARG A 319 -0.62 -6.88 11.06
CA ARG A 319 0.73 -7.45 11.04
C ARG A 319 1.16 -7.74 9.60
N ASN A 320 2.47 -7.66 9.37
CA ASN A 320 3.15 -7.88 8.08
C ASN A 320 2.50 -7.14 6.90
N LEU A 321 2.07 -5.89 7.12
CA LEU A 321 1.52 -5.05 6.08
C LEU A 321 2.57 -4.75 5.01
N GLU A 322 2.23 -4.93 3.75
CA GLU A 322 3.14 -4.70 2.62
C GLU A 322 2.72 -3.52 1.76
N TYR A 323 3.70 -2.72 1.36
CA TYR A 323 3.53 -1.60 0.45
C TYR A 323 4.37 -1.83 -0.80
N LYS A 324 3.75 -1.73 -1.98
CA LYS A 324 4.48 -1.48 -3.24
C LYS A 324 4.76 0.00 -3.30
N THR A 325 6.04 0.34 -3.36
CA THR A 325 6.50 1.72 -3.22
C THR A 325 7.37 2.15 -4.39
N GLN A 326 7.52 3.47 -4.50
CA GLN A 326 8.59 4.11 -5.23
C GLN A 326 9.36 5.02 -4.28
N VAL A 327 10.68 5.06 -4.39
CA VAL A 327 11.50 6.05 -3.69
C VAL A 327 11.91 7.12 -4.69
N ARG A 328 11.51 8.37 -4.47
CA ARG A 328 11.65 9.42 -5.48
C ARG A 328 12.51 10.57 -4.99
N ALA A 329 13.29 11.16 -5.89
CA ALA A 329 14.15 12.29 -5.57
C ALA A 329 13.37 13.53 -5.09
N ASP A 330 12.20 13.78 -5.65
CA ASP A 330 11.34 14.92 -5.30
C ASP A 330 10.70 14.83 -3.92
N GLU A 331 10.50 13.61 -3.43
CA GLU A 331 9.93 13.34 -2.11
C GLU A 331 11.02 13.13 -1.04
N SER A 332 12.25 12.88 -1.47
CA SER A 332 13.37 12.66 -0.55
C SER A 332 13.80 13.95 0.16
N PRO A 333 14.43 13.85 1.36
CA PRO A 333 14.91 15.02 2.09
C PRO A 333 15.79 15.93 1.22
N ALA A 334 15.51 17.23 1.21
CA ALA A 334 16.32 18.19 0.44
C ALA A 334 17.81 18.19 0.84
N SER A 335 18.14 17.78 2.07
CA SER A 335 19.51 17.59 2.53
C SER A 335 20.28 16.48 1.83
N ASN A 336 19.58 15.60 1.10
CA ASN A 336 20.18 14.51 0.34
C ASN A 336 20.76 14.98 -0.99
N TRP A 337 20.52 16.24 -1.36
CA TRP A 337 20.86 16.78 -2.66
C TRP A 337 21.63 18.09 -2.57
N ASP A 338 22.51 18.27 -3.54
CA ASP A 338 23.33 19.46 -3.74
C ASP A 338 23.33 19.81 -5.24
N ALA A 339 23.25 21.10 -5.55
CA ALA A 339 23.19 21.59 -6.91
C ALA A 339 24.13 22.78 -7.15
N ALA A 340 24.63 22.90 -8.37
CA ALA A 340 25.40 24.06 -8.81
C ALA A 340 25.09 24.41 -10.25
N ILE A 341 25.06 25.72 -10.53
CA ILE A 341 24.95 26.27 -11.88
C ILE A 341 26.26 26.96 -12.22
N GLU A 342 26.86 26.58 -13.35
CA GLU A 342 28.11 27.17 -13.83
C GLU A 342 27.97 27.65 -15.28
N PRO A 343 28.60 28.78 -15.65
CA PRO A 343 28.65 29.20 -17.05
C PRO A 343 29.56 28.28 -17.86
N VAL A 344 29.20 28.04 -19.13
CA VAL A 344 30.01 27.27 -20.09
C VAL A 344 30.72 28.23 -21.03
N GLU A 345 32.05 28.24 -21.02
CA GLU A 345 32.85 29.19 -21.83
C GLU A 345 32.72 28.95 -23.34
N ARG A 346 32.36 27.73 -23.76
CA ARG A 346 32.26 27.36 -25.18
C ARG A 346 31.35 26.14 -25.37
N GLY A 347 30.22 26.32 -26.05
CA GLY A 347 29.28 25.24 -26.34
C GLY A 347 28.06 25.73 -27.13
N THR A 348 27.16 24.81 -27.43
CA THR A 348 25.82 25.12 -27.97
C THR A 348 24.96 25.82 -26.91
N TYR A 349 25.16 25.45 -25.64
CA TYR A 349 24.44 25.95 -24.48
C TYR A 349 25.30 26.92 -23.66
N SER A 350 24.64 27.81 -22.90
CA SER A 350 25.31 28.87 -22.14
C SER A 350 25.73 28.45 -20.72
N HIS A 351 25.06 27.46 -20.13
CA HIS A 351 25.28 27.05 -18.75
C HIS A 351 25.28 25.54 -18.58
N ARG A 352 25.76 25.09 -17.42
CA ARG A 352 25.65 23.71 -16.96
C ARG A 352 25.05 23.66 -15.57
N PHE A 353 24.12 22.75 -15.40
CA PHE A 353 23.56 22.34 -14.13
C PHE A 353 24.30 21.07 -13.68
N LYS A 354 24.75 21.08 -12.43
CA LYS A 354 25.33 19.93 -11.74
C LYS A 354 24.44 19.57 -10.57
N MET A 355 24.17 18.29 -10.41
CA MET A 355 23.45 17.73 -9.28
C MET A 355 24.26 16.56 -8.73
N ALA A 356 24.38 16.50 -7.41
CA ALA A 356 24.90 15.36 -6.68
C ALA A 356 24.03 15.08 -5.47
N GLY A 357 23.82 13.81 -5.15
CA GLY A 357 22.99 13.42 -4.03
C GLY A 357 22.63 11.96 -4.12
N GLY A 358 21.48 11.57 -3.57
CA GLY A 358 21.01 10.21 -3.77
C GLY A 358 19.74 9.83 -3.05
N LEU A 359 19.36 8.58 -3.25
CA LEU A 359 18.21 7.94 -2.63
C LEU A 359 18.69 6.93 -1.59
N GLU A 360 17.93 6.79 -0.51
CA GLU A 360 18.21 5.82 0.54
C GLU A 360 17.13 4.74 0.54
N VAL A 361 17.55 3.48 0.64
CA VAL A 361 16.64 2.34 0.80
C VAL A 361 16.61 1.95 2.27
N PRO A 362 15.43 1.75 2.90
CA PRO A 362 15.36 1.31 4.28
C PRO A 362 16.22 0.07 4.56
N GLY A 363 16.88 0.03 5.72
CA GLY A 363 17.68 -1.13 6.11
C GLY A 363 18.14 -1.08 7.55
N GLY A 364 18.37 -2.26 8.14
CA GLY A 364 18.77 -2.38 9.54
C GLY A 364 17.68 -1.98 10.55
N LEU A 365 16.44 -1.87 10.11
CA LEU A 365 15.25 -1.64 10.93
C LEU A 365 14.68 -2.99 11.39
N TYR A 366 14.30 -3.11 12.66
CA TYR A 366 13.76 -4.37 13.19
C TYR A 366 12.33 -4.65 12.69
N ASP A 367 11.53 -3.60 12.56
CA ASP A 367 10.10 -3.71 12.22
C ASP A 367 9.80 -3.42 10.74
N VAL A 368 10.86 -3.35 9.92
CA VAL A 368 10.75 -3.15 8.46
C VAL A 368 11.62 -4.13 7.71
N ASP A 369 11.00 -4.86 6.78
CA ASP A 369 11.68 -5.72 5.82
C ASP A 369 11.57 -5.16 4.40
N VAL A 370 12.69 -5.09 3.68
CA VAL A 370 12.69 -4.74 2.26
C VAL A 370 12.55 -6.02 1.46
N VAL A 371 11.30 -6.39 1.20
CA VAL A 371 10.93 -7.56 0.40
C VAL A 371 11.53 -7.49 -1.01
N LYS A 372 11.53 -6.27 -1.59
CA LYS A 372 12.18 -5.99 -2.86
C LYS A 372 12.72 -4.56 -2.87
N ALA A 373 14.00 -4.39 -3.17
CA ALA A 373 14.62 -3.06 -3.20
C ALA A 373 14.29 -2.25 -4.48
N GLY A 374 13.77 -2.88 -5.53
CA GLY A 374 13.36 -2.17 -6.75
C GLY A 374 14.47 -1.97 -7.79
N THR A 375 14.24 -1.06 -8.73
CA THR A 375 15.15 -0.74 -9.85
C THR A 375 15.28 0.77 -9.96
N LEU A 376 16.50 1.28 -10.01
CA LEU A 376 16.77 2.70 -10.20
C LEU A 376 16.56 3.04 -11.67
N VAL A 377 15.67 3.99 -11.92
CA VAL A 377 15.34 4.51 -13.23
C VAL A 377 15.44 6.03 -13.25
N GLY A 378 15.55 6.60 -14.45
CA GLY A 378 15.47 8.04 -14.67
C GLY A 378 14.74 8.33 -15.96
N GLU A 379 14.17 9.53 -16.06
CA GLU A 379 13.46 9.99 -17.25
C GLU A 379 14.36 10.88 -18.12
N VAL A 380 14.27 10.72 -19.44
CA VAL A 380 14.99 11.56 -20.41
C VAL A 380 14.24 12.90 -20.59
N ARG A 381 14.73 13.94 -19.91
CA ARG A 381 14.13 15.29 -19.88
C ARG A 381 14.83 16.30 -20.78
N HIS A 382 15.96 15.93 -21.37
CA HIS A 382 16.75 16.80 -22.23
C HIS A 382 17.18 16.12 -23.53
N PRO A 383 17.48 16.89 -24.60
CA PRO A 383 18.07 16.33 -25.81
C PRO A 383 19.40 15.62 -25.53
N GLU A 384 19.76 14.62 -26.35
CA GLU A 384 21.01 13.85 -26.25
C GLU A 384 22.26 14.73 -26.01
N SER A 385 22.33 15.90 -26.67
CA SER A 385 23.48 16.79 -26.61
C SER A 385 23.64 17.54 -25.30
N ALA A 386 22.60 17.58 -24.47
CA ALA A 386 22.59 18.27 -23.19
C ALA A 386 23.22 17.41 -22.08
N TYR A 387 23.06 16.09 -22.12
CA TYR A 387 23.65 15.18 -21.14
C TYR A 387 25.16 15.10 -21.31
N GLN A 388 25.92 15.60 -20.33
CA GLN A 388 27.37 15.48 -20.29
C GLN A 388 27.82 14.28 -19.47
N THR A 389 27.13 14.04 -18.35
CA THR A 389 27.47 12.99 -17.40
C THR A 389 26.20 12.58 -16.66
N VAL A 390 25.93 11.29 -16.59
CA VAL A 390 24.97 10.70 -15.65
C VAL A 390 25.61 9.44 -15.10
N GLU A 391 25.81 9.43 -13.78
CA GLU A 391 26.57 8.42 -13.08
C GLU A 391 25.85 8.00 -11.80
N TYR A 392 26.03 6.74 -11.40
CA TYR A 392 25.50 6.23 -10.14
C TYR A 392 26.53 5.42 -9.36
N ALA A 393 26.31 5.30 -8.05
CA ALA A 393 27.10 4.46 -7.15
C ALA A 393 26.19 3.82 -6.09
N HIS A 394 26.58 2.65 -5.60
CA HIS A 394 25.92 1.90 -4.52
C HIS A 394 26.88 1.67 -3.36
N ASP A 395 26.37 1.11 -2.26
CA ASP A 395 27.15 0.71 -1.08
C ASP A 395 27.94 1.89 -0.47
N LEU A 396 27.37 3.09 -0.54
CA LEU A 396 27.99 4.29 0.02
C LEU A 396 27.85 4.31 1.54
N SER A 397 28.85 4.88 2.22
CA SER A 397 28.77 5.12 3.67
C SER A 397 28.04 6.41 4.04
N SER A 398 27.88 7.31 3.06
CA SER A 398 27.12 8.54 3.14
C SER A 398 26.76 8.99 1.72
N LEU A 399 25.64 9.70 1.56
CA LEU A 399 25.28 10.30 0.28
C LEU A 399 26.36 11.29 -0.22
N PRO A 400 26.64 11.31 -1.53
CA PRO A 400 27.64 12.19 -2.12
C PRO A 400 27.13 13.64 -2.21
N THR A 401 28.06 14.59 -2.19
CA THR A 401 27.82 16.02 -2.43
C THR A 401 28.73 16.49 -3.56
N LEU A 402 28.55 17.73 -4.05
CA LEU A 402 29.41 18.24 -5.13
C LEU A 402 30.89 18.37 -4.70
N ASP A 403 31.15 18.48 -3.40
CA ASP A 403 32.48 18.66 -2.82
C ASP A 403 33.29 17.35 -2.69
N ASN A 404 32.65 16.18 -2.77
CA ASN A 404 33.31 14.87 -2.55
C ASN A 404 33.17 13.88 -3.71
N LEU A 405 32.78 14.37 -4.90
CA LEU A 405 32.55 13.53 -6.08
C LEU A 405 33.78 12.69 -6.48
N ASP A 406 35.00 13.18 -6.23
CA ASP A 406 36.25 12.48 -6.57
C ASP A 406 36.60 11.33 -5.60
N GLU A 407 35.91 11.25 -4.46
CA GLU A 407 36.08 10.18 -3.47
C GLU A 407 35.18 8.96 -3.77
N VAL A 408 34.22 9.10 -4.69
CA VAL A 408 33.23 8.07 -5.02
C VAL A 408 33.61 7.33 -6.31
N SER A 409 33.42 6.01 -6.31
CA SER A 409 33.64 5.16 -7.49
C SER A 409 32.36 5.04 -8.31
N TRP A 410 32.26 5.87 -9.35
CA TRP A 410 31.07 5.99 -10.19
C TRP A 410 30.97 4.94 -11.31
N THR A 411 29.73 4.56 -11.63
CA THR A 411 29.37 3.84 -12.86
C THR A 411 28.67 4.79 -13.81
N ASP A 412 29.25 4.99 -14.99
CA ASP A 412 28.73 5.88 -16.03
C ASP A 412 27.60 5.21 -16.84
N VAL A 413 26.46 5.87 -16.90
CA VAL A 413 25.26 5.50 -17.66
C VAL A 413 24.81 6.60 -18.62
N THR A 414 25.66 7.60 -18.89
CA THR A 414 25.33 8.74 -19.74
C THR A 414 24.78 8.31 -21.10
N ASN A 415 25.34 7.24 -21.68
CA ASN A 415 24.88 6.70 -22.96
C ASN A 415 23.42 6.22 -22.93
N HIS A 416 22.90 5.76 -21.79
CA HIS A 416 21.50 5.33 -21.68
C HIS A 416 20.54 6.50 -21.94
N PHE A 417 20.90 7.70 -21.49
CA PHE A 417 20.11 8.93 -21.69
C PHE A 417 20.33 9.54 -23.08
N GLN A 418 21.53 9.40 -23.64
CA GLN A 418 21.84 9.91 -24.99
C GLN A 418 21.22 9.06 -26.10
N ASP A 419 21.11 7.74 -25.91
CA ASP A 419 20.59 6.82 -26.91
C ASP A 419 19.05 6.67 -26.86
N ALA A 420 18.41 7.17 -25.80
CA ALA A 420 16.98 7.07 -25.59
C ALA A 420 16.21 8.31 -26.14
N GLU A 421 14.91 8.12 -26.40
CA GLU A 421 14.04 9.21 -26.84
C GLU A 421 13.66 10.10 -25.64
N MET A 422 13.30 11.36 -25.90
CA MET A 422 12.71 12.24 -24.89
C MET A 422 11.50 11.57 -24.23
N GLU A 423 11.30 11.81 -22.94
CA GLU A 423 10.23 11.24 -22.10
C GLU A 423 10.35 9.72 -21.88
N ALA A 424 11.37 9.06 -22.43
CA ALA A 424 11.60 7.65 -22.16
C ALA A 424 12.14 7.43 -20.75
N GLU A 425 11.61 6.42 -20.06
CA GLU A 425 12.20 5.89 -18.83
C GLU A 425 13.39 4.99 -19.16
N VAL A 426 14.56 5.30 -18.58
CA VAL A 426 15.80 4.54 -18.75
C VAL A 426 16.21 3.88 -17.43
N THR A 427 16.59 2.61 -17.48
CA THR A 427 17.16 1.93 -16.33
C THR A 427 18.58 2.42 -16.07
N ILE A 428 18.82 2.93 -14.87
CA ILE A 428 20.14 3.34 -14.37
C ILE A 428 20.83 2.15 -13.68
N SER A 429 20.12 1.46 -12.78
CA SER A 429 20.65 0.31 -12.03
C SER A 429 19.57 -0.67 -11.59
N GLN A 430 19.93 -1.96 -11.56
CA GLN A 430 19.09 -3.05 -11.02
C GLN A 430 19.66 -3.63 -9.72
N ASN A 431 20.71 -3.02 -9.17
CA ASN A 431 21.49 -3.59 -8.06
C ASN A 431 21.15 -2.99 -6.69
N ALA A 432 20.02 -2.28 -6.56
CA ALA A 432 19.60 -1.74 -5.28
C ALA A 432 19.40 -2.88 -4.26
N SER A 433 19.74 -2.62 -3.00
CA SER A 433 19.56 -3.57 -1.91
C SER A 433 19.05 -2.88 -0.64
N ALA A 434 18.64 -3.66 0.37
CA ALA A 434 18.17 -3.10 1.63
C ALA A 434 19.31 -2.36 2.36
N GLY A 435 19.04 -1.16 2.87
CA GLY A 435 20.02 -0.31 3.53
C GLY A 435 21.02 0.37 2.59
N ASP A 436 20.77 0.30 1.29
CA ASP A 436 21.65 0.88 0.28
C ASP A 436 21.50 2.41 0.22
N GLN A 437 22.63 3.08 0.02
CA GLN A 437 22.71 4.51 -0.25
C GLN A 437 23.13 4.68 -1.70
N ILE A 438 22.16 5.04 -2.54
CA ILE A 438 22.33 5.09 -3.99
C ILE A 438 22.71 6.51 -4.39
N GLY A 439 24.00 6.74 -4.60
CA GLY A 439 24.53 8.02 -5.04
C GLY A 439 24.25 8.27 -6.52
N ILE A 440 23.93 9.50 -6.85
CA ILE A 440 23.60 9.96 -8.21
C ILE A 440 24.35 11.26 -8.48
N HIS A 441 25.01 11.32 -9.62
CA HIS A 441 25.70 12.52 -10.10
C HIS A 441 25.29 12.77 -11.55
N ALA A 442 24.74 13.97 -11.82
CA ALA A 442 24.28 14.36 -13.14
C ALA A 442 24.81 15.75 -13.52
N VAL A 443 25.27 15.88 -14.76
CA VAL A 443 25.69 17.13 -15.38
C VAL A 443 24.96 17.31 -16.70
N VAL A 444 24.15 18.36 -16.76
CA VAL A 444 23.36 18.72 -17.95
C VAL A 444 23.73 20.13 -18.38
N THR A 445 23.90 20.36 -19.69
CA THR A 445 24.15 21.69 -20.27
C THR A 445 22.91 22.22 -20.96
N GLU A 446 22.46 23.40 -20.54
CA GLU A 446 21.26 24.07 -21.06
C GLU A 446 21.43 25.60 -21.06
N ASP A 447 20.44 26.31 -21.61
CA ASP A 447 20.41 27.76 -21.54
C ASP A 447 20.12 28.30 -20.12
N GLU A 448 20.59 29.52 -19.84
CA GLU A 448 20.50 30.17 -18.52
C GLU A 448 19.08 30.11 -17.91
N GLY A 449 18.05 30.33 -18.74
CA GLY A 449 16.66 30.27 -18.30
C GLY A 449 16.26 28.90 -17.76
N ILE A 450 16.64 27.83 -18.48
CA ILE A 450 16.30 26.45 -18.11
C ILE A 450 17.08 26.02 -16.88
N VAL A 451 18.40 26.25 -16.83
CA VAL A 451 19.20 25.86 -15.65
C VAL A 451 18.80 26.60 -14.37
N THR A 452 18.30 27.83 -14.49
CA THR A 452 17.81 28.59 -13.34
C THR A 452 16.48 28.04 -12.82
N GLU A 453 15.66 27.44 -13.68
CA GLU A 453 14.44 26.74 -13.26
C GLU A 453 14.75 25.40 -12.57
N MET A 454 15.89 24.78 -12.88
CA MET A 454 16.31 23.50 -12.31
C MET A 454 16.91 23.56 -10.89
N ALA A 455 17.14 24.75 -10.33
CA ALA A 455 17.72 24.88 -8.99
C ALA A 455 17.04 25.97 -8.16
N VAL A 456 16.89 25.72 -6.87
CA VAL A 456 16.34 26.67 -5.89
C VAL A 456 17.26 26.81 -4.69
N SER A 457 17.19 27.94 -3.98
CA SER A 457 17.96 28.09 -2.74
C SER A 457 17.38 27.20 -1.63
N SER A 458 18.26 26.53 -0.89
CA SER A 458 17.93 25.60 0.22
C SER A 458 17.07 26.22 1.34
N GLY A 459 16.96 27.56 1.39
CA GLY A 459 16.14 28.31 2.34
C GLY A 459 14.76 28.78 1.82
N SER A 460 14.38 28.48 0.57
CA SER A 460 13.16 29.02 -0.06
C SER A 460 12.09 28.01 -0.49
N GLY A 461 12.26 26.71 -0.25
CA GLY A 461 11.28 25.69 -0.65
C GLY A 461 11.30 24.43 0.23
N GLY A 462 10.15 24.13 0.84
CA GLY A 462 9.64 22.75 0.97
C GLY A 462 10.33 21.77 1.93
N GLY A 463 10.60 22.15 3.17
CA GLY A 463 10.76 21.15 4.23
C GLY A 463 9.39 20.69 4.74
N GLY A 464 9.03 19.43 4.50
CA GLY A 464 7.96 18.72 5.19
C GLY A 464 6.60 19.41 5.17
N ALA A 465 5.94 19.41 4.02
CA ALA A 465 4.49 19.46 3.99
C ALA A 465 4.03 18.11 3.47
N ALA A 466 3.35 17.33 4.31
CA ALA A 466 2.61 16.15 3.87
C ALA A 466 1.92 16.47 2.53
N PRO A 467 2.00 15.59 1.52
CA PRO A 467 1.18 15.76 0.33
C PRO A 467 -0.27 15.58 0.78
N MET A 468 -0.94 16.66 1.18
CA MET A 468 -2.33 16.78 0.77
C MET A 468 -2.27 16.64 -0.74
N SER A 469 -2.89 15.58 -1.24
CA SER A 469 -3.22 15.39 -2.64
C SER A 469 -4.07 16.58 -3.11
N ASN A 470 -3.43 17.73 -3.29
CA ASN A 470 -3.95 18.77 -4.13
C ASN A 470 -3.70 18.25 -5.52
N ASN A 471 -4.78 17.76 -6.14
CA ASN A 471 -4.98 17.79 -7.57
C ASN A 471 -4.09 18.88 -8.19
N SER A 472 -2.94 18.47 -8.70
CA SER A 472 -2.14 19.23 -9.64
C SER A 472 -2.93 19.21 -10.94
N GLY A 473 -3.99 20.02 -10.96
CA GLY A 473 -4.76 20.36 -12.15
C GLY A 473 -3.90 21.25 -13.04
N GLY A 474 -2.84 20.69 -13.63
CA GLY A 474 -1.98 21.30 -14.62
C GLY A 474 -2.27 20.71 -15.98
N PHE A 475 -3.25 21.26 -16.70
CA PHE A 475 -3.48 21.28 -18.17
C PHE A 475 -3.25 20.02 -19.05
N MET A 476 -2.75 18.90 -18.55
CA MET A 476 -2.23 17.77 -19.34
C MET A 476 -2.79 16.40 -18.93
N SER A 477 -3.81 16.33 -18.06
CA SER A 477 -4.46 15.06 -17.69
C SER A 477 -5.57 14.61 -18.67
N ASP A 478 -5.54 15.06 -19.93
CA ASP A 478 -6.51 14.67 -20.96
C ASP A 478 -5.75 14.12 -22.19
N PRO A 479 -5.84 12.82 -22.52
CA PRO A 479 -5.13 12.20 -23.67
C PRO A 479 -5.62 12.65 -25.07
N ILE A 480 -6.39 13.75 -25.18
CA ILE A 480 -7.00 14.25 -26.44
C ILE A 480 -6.55 15.71 -26.78
N GLY A 481 -5.60 16.31 -26.05
CA GLY A 481 -5.22 17.72 -26.22
C GLY A 481 -4.21 18.07 -27.33
N TRP A 482 -3.53 17.11 -27.96
CA TRP A 482 -2.26 17.36 -28.68
C TRP A 482 -2.36 17.67 -30.20
N ILE A 483 -3.44 18.29 -30.71
CA ILE A 483 -3.54 18.63 -32.16
C ILE A 483 -3.64 20.13 -32.51
N VAL A 484 -3.62 21.08 -31.56
CA VAL A 484 -3.81 22.51 -31.93
C VAL A 484 -2.66 23.47 -31.60
N ALA A 485 -1.62 23.06 -30.86
CA ALA A 485 -0.56 24.00 -30.47
C ALA A 485 0.68 24.04 -31.39
N ALA A 486 0.58 23.60 -32.66
CA ALA A 486 1.69 23.68 -33.63
C ALA A 486 1.38 24.51 -34.90
N LEU A 487 0.21 25.14 -35.04
CA LEU A 487 -0.17 25.85 -36.28
C LEU A 487 -1.08 27.08 -36.08
N THR A 488 -0.70 28.03 -35.22
CA THR A 488 -1.33 29.38 -35.21
C THR A 488 -0.32 30.52 -35.14
N GLY A 489 0.73 30.44 -35.96
CA GLY A 489 1.49 31.60 -36.42
C GLY A 489 1.12 31.97 -37.85
N VAL A 490 0.33 33.05 -38.02
CA VAL A 490 0.12 33.82 -39.27
C VAL A 490 -0.90 33.28 -40.31
N VAL A 491 -2.20 33.57 -40.11
CA VAL A 491 -3.15 34.09 -41.12
C VAL A 491 -4.19 34.92 -40.34
N GLY A 492 -4.17 36.24 -40.38
CA GLY A 492 -4.81 37.01 -41.45
C GLY A 492 -6.23 37.45 -41.04
N THR A 493 -6.34 38.71 -40.62
CA THR A 493 -7.58 39.50 -40.49
C THR A 493 -8.67 39.13 -41.50
N LEU A 494 -9.92 38.93 -41.05
CA LEU A 494 -11.18 39.35 -41.70
C LEU A 494 -12.40 38.75 -40.95
N GLY A 495 -13.44 39.56 -40.73
CA GLY A 495 -14.82 39.03 -40.70
C GLY A 495 -15.64 39.24 -39.42
N ILE A 496 -16.04 40.48 -39.18
CA ILE A 496 -17.24 40.91 -38.44
C ILE A 496 -18.45 40.00 -38.74
N TRP A 497 -19.11 39.44 -37.71
CA TRP A 497 -20.57 39.47 -37.48
C TRP A 497 -20.96 38.53 -36.33
N LYS A 498 -21.42 39.07 -35.18
CA LYS A 498 -22.39 38.35 -34.35
C LYS A 498 -23.61 39.23 -34.11
N ALA A 499 -24.73 38.58 -34.43
CA ALA A 499 -26.07 39.07 -34.49
C ALA A 499 -26.54 39.71 -33.18
N ARG A 500 -27.30 40.78 -33.39
CA ARG A 500 -28.12 41.52 -32.45
C ARG A 500 -29.57 41.04 -32.63
N GLY A 501 -30.29 40.83 -31.53
CA GLY A 501 -31.74 40.61 -31.49
C GLY A 501 -32.12 39.13 -31.43
N SER A 502 -33.09 38.69 -30.63
CA SER A 502 -34.27 39.42 -30.15
C SER A 502 -34.87 38.69 -28.94
N GLY A 503 -35.24 39.44 -27.91
CA GLY A 503 -36.30 39.02 -26.98
C GLY A 503 -37.67 39.41 -27.55
N GLN A 504 -38.71 38.68 -27.16
CA GLN A 504 -39.91 39.21 -26.51
C GLN A 504 -40.95 38.10 -26.30
N GLY A 505 -41.35 37.95 -25.03
CA GLY A 505 -42.62 37.38 -24.62
C GLY A 505 -43.25 38.36 -23.61
N GLN A 506 -44.29 39.04 -24.07
CA GLN A 506 -45.23 39.97 -23.38
C GLN A 506 -44.72 41.36 -22.96
#